data_AF-A0A3C1LDW4-F1
#
_entry.id   AF-A0A3C1LDW4-F1
#
_cell.length_a   1.000
_cell.length_b   1.000
_cell.length_c   1.000
_cell.angle_alpha   90.00
_cell.angle_beta   90.00
_cell.angle_gamma   90.00
#
_symmetry.space_group_name_H-M   'P 1'
#
loop_
_entity.id
_entity.type
_entity.pdbx_description
1 polymer ?
#
loop_
_entity_poly.entity_id
_entity_poly.type
_entity_poly.pdbx_seq_one_letter_code
_entity_poly.pdbx_strand_id
1 'polypeptide(L)'
;LWQQQGSYKHIIIALGWLLGLLLIRHFMAITLLPLLLAFAFTVRYRWHSLTTFVSCISITVVLFFATAWLPPQFNLMQRIAERQDAFHALEGTYPLPKLPLNGTPISFIKALPAAVNHAFFQPGFVQVKSGAIYWAGIIDWLMLPIMLGITIVLAKRNWKQQLTQPFTLLLISICCANYLVIGYTVPFIGAILRYRALFALLWLLVMLSLWKPMYRNSIQ
;
A
#
# COMPACT_ATOMS: atom_id res chain seq x y z
N LEU A 1 -9.20 4.91 -23.95
CA LEU A 1 -9.81 6.16 -23.41
C LEU A 1 -8.80 7.17 -22.87
N TRP A 2 -7.58 6.79 -22.45
CA TRP A 2 -6.53 7.76 -22.03
C TRP A 2 -5.69 8.35 -23.17
N GLN A 3 -5.87 7.84 -24.40
CA GLN A 3 -4.93 8.11 -25.50
C GLN A 3 -5.34 9.27 -26.42
N GLN A 4 -6.47 9.95 -26.16
CA GLN A 4 -6.96 10.96 -27.12
C GLN A 4 -7.02 12.42 -26.67
N GLN A 5 -6.99 12.79 -25.39
CA GLN A 5 -6.83 14.21 -25.00
C GLN A 5 -6.20 14.36 -23.61
N GLY A 6 -4.87 14.31 -23.53
CA GLY A 6 -4.13 14.79 -22.36
C GLY A 6 -4.15 16.32 -22.30
N SER A 7 -5.33 16.93 -22.11
CA SER A 7 -5.43 18.36 -21.87
C SER A 7 -4.70 18.71 -20.58
N TYR A 8 -3.90 19.79 -20.58
CA TYR A 8 -3.14 20.30 -19.43
C TYR A 8 -4.00 20.43 -18.15
N LYS A 9 -5.31 20.64 -18.32
CA LYS A 9 -6.31 20.67 -17.25
C LYS A 9 -6.31 19.40 -16.39
N HIS A 10 -6.17 18.21 -16.99
CA HIS A 10 -6.14 16.95 -16.25
C HIS A 10 -4.86 16.79 -15.41
N ILE A 11 -3.73 17.30 -15.90
CA ILE A 11 -2.46 17.29 -15.17
C ILE A 11 -2.55 18.22 -13.97
N ILE A 12 -3.12 19.42 -14.15
CA ILE A 12 -3.33 20.38 -13.05
C ILE A 12 -4.26 19.78 -11.99
N ILE A 13 -5.36 19.14 -12.40
CA ILE A 13 -6.28 18.48 -11.47
C ILE A 13 -5.57 17.34 -10.71
N ALA A 14 -4.80 16.50 -11.42
CA ALA A 14 -4.04 15.42 -10.78
C ALA A 14 -2.99 15.94 -9.79
N LEU A 15 -2.28 17.02 -10.13
CA LEU A 15 -1.34 17.69 -9.23
C LEU A 15 -2.06 18.29 -8.02
N GLY A 16 -3.23 18.89 -8.21
CA GLY A 16 -4.07 19.40 -7.13
C GLY A 16 -4.50 18.30 -6.15
N TRP A 17 -4.93 17.14 -6.66
CA TRP A 17 -5.25 15.98 -5.82
C TRP A 17 -4.02 15.42 -5.10
N LEU A 18 -2.87 15.33 -5.78
CA LEU A 18 -1.63 14.88 -5.17
C LEU A 18 -1.19 15.81 -4.04
N LEU A 19 -1.28 17.14 -4.26
CA LEU A 19 -0.96 18.14 -3.26
C LEU A 19 -1.92 18.06 -2.06
N GLY A 20 -3.22 17.93 -2.30
CA GLY A 20 -4.22 17.71 -1.24
C GLY A 20 -3.94 16.44 -0.43
N LEU A 21 -3.56 15.35 -1.10
CA LEU A 21 -3.19 14.10 -0.45
C LEU A 21 -1.89 14.24 0.35
N LEU A 22 -0.92 15.02 -0.14
CA LEU A 22 0.33 15.31 0.57
C LEU A 22 0.06 16.11 1.85
N LEU A 23 -0.88 17.06 1.83
CA LEU A 23 -1.28 17.84 3.01
C LEU A 23 -1.99 16.99 4.07
N ILE A 24 -2.91 16.11 3.66
CA ILE A 24 -3.74 15.33 4.60
C ILE A 24 -3.01 14.05 5.06
N ARG A 25 -2.26 13.40 4.15
CA ARG A 25 -1.59 12.11 4.38
C ARG A 25 -0.25 12.01 3.64
N HIS A 26 0.70 12.86 4.03
CA HIS A 26 2.06 12.92 3.46
C HIS A 26 2.74 11.56 3.28
N PHE A 27 2.62 10.62 4.24
CA PHE A 27 3.19 9.27 4.10
C PHE A 27 2.62 8.47 2.92
N MET A 28 1.32 8.63 2.63
CA MET A 28 0.69 7.97 1.48
C MET A 28 1.16 8.61 0.16
N ALA A 29 1.33 9.94 0.14
CA ALA A 29 1.83 10.64 -1.05
C ALA A 29 3.26 10.22 -1.41
N ILE A 30 4.14 10.08 -0.41
CA ILE A 30 5.54 9.68 -0.62
C ILE A 30 5.63 8.28 -1.24
N THR A 31 4.79 7.34 -0.80
CA THR A 31 4.78 5.98 -1.38
C THR A 31 4.11 5.94 -2.76
N LEU A 32 3.16 6.83 -3.02
CA LEU A 32 2.43 6.90 -4.30
C LEU A 32 3.30 7.40 -5.45
N LEU A 33 4.14 8.41 -5.21
CA LEU A 33 4.93 9.09 -6.24
C LEU A 33 5.81 8.14 -7.08
N PRO A 34 6.69 7.29 -6.49
CA PRO A 34 7.50 6.37 -7.28
C PRO A 34 6.65 5.35 -8.05
N LEU A 35 5.52 4.92 -7.49
CA LEU A 35 4.63 3.96 -8.15
C LEU A 35 3.92 4.57 -9.37
N LEU A 36 3.52 5.85 -9.28
CA LEU A 36 2.99 6.59 -10.43
C LEU A 36 4.06 6.79 -11.52
N LEU A 37 5.32 7.03 -11.13
CA LEU A 37 6.42 7.08 -12.10
C LEU A 37 6.61 5.73 -12.79
N ALA A 38 6.64 4.62 -12.04
CA ALA A 38 6.74 3.28 -12.61
C ALA A 38 5.61 3.00 -13.61
N PHE A 39 4.38 3.36 -13.26
CA PHE A 39 3.22 3.26 -14.15
C PHE A 39 3.39 4.11 -15.42
N ALA A 40 3.78 5.38 -15.27
CA ALA A 40 4.00 6.30 -16.39
C ALA A 40 5.10 5.79 -17.33
N PHE A 41 6.21 5.29 -16.79
CA PHE A 41 7.29 4.69 -17.58
C PHE A 41 6.82 3.46 -18.35
N THR A 42 6.09 2.56 -17.67
CA THR A 42 5.55 1.34 -18.29
C THR A 42 4.61 1.65 -19.45
N VAL A 43 3.69 2.61 -19.26
CA VAL A 43 2.72 3.00 -20.30
C VAL A 43 3.39 3.78 -21.43
N ARG A 44 4.33 4.69 -21.13
CA ARG A 44 4.95 5.57 -22.12
C ARG A 44 6.01 4.88 -22.98
N TYR A 45 6.84 4.05 -22.36
CA TYR A 45 7.99 3.41 -23.00
C TYR A 45 7.77 1.92 -23.29
N ARG A 46 6.59 1.36 -22.94
CA ARG A 46 6.22 -0.05 -23.16
C ARG A 46 7.19 -1.05 -22.55
N TRP A 47 7.82 -0.67 -21.44
CA TRP A 47 8.69 -1.58 -20.70
C TRP A 47 7.88 -2.72 -20.08
N HIS A 48 8.54 -3.84 -19.80
CA HIS A 48 7.89 -4.95 -19.13
C HIS A 48 7.41 -4.51 -17.74
N SER A 49 6.10 -4.63 -17.49
CA SER A 49 5.44 -3.99 -16.34
C SER A 49 6.04 -4.47 -15.02
N LEU A 50 6.14 -5.80 -14.84
CA LEU A 50 6.56 -6.37 -13.56
C LEU A 50 7.99 -5.94 -13.19
N THR A 51 8.91 -5.95 -14.16
CA THR A 51 10.31 -5.58 -13.92
C THR A 51 10.43 -4.09 -13.61
N THR A 52 9.65 -3.24 -14.27
CA THR A 52 9.63 -1.79 -14.01
C THR A 52 9.15 -1.49 -12.59
N PHE A 53 8.04 -2.12 -12.15
CA PHE A 53 7.52 -1.94 -10.79
C PHE A 53 8.47 -2.47 -9.72
N VAL A 54 8.98 -3.70 -9.89
CA VAL A 54 9.94 -4.29 -8.94
C VAL A 54 11.21 -3.46 -8.83
N SER A 55 11.74 -2.98 -9.96
CA SER A 55 12.94 -2.12 -9.96
C SER A 55 12.67 -0.80 -9.26
N CYS A 56 11.54 -0.15 -9.55
CA CYS A 56 11.18 1.13 -8.94
C CYS A 56 10.96 1.01 -7.43
N ILE A 57 10.28 -0.05 -6.97
CA ILE A 57 10.10 -0.34 -5.55
C ILE A 57 11.46 -0.61 -4.89
N SER A 58 12.32 -1.41 -5.51
CA SER A 58 13.65 -1.71 -4.98
C SER A 58 14.51 -0.45 -4.84
N ILE A 59 14.51 0.41 -5.86
CA ILE A 59 15.19 1.71 -5.82
C ILE A 59 14.62 2.57 -4.70
N THR A 60 13.29 2.63 -4.55
CA THR A 60 12.62 3.40 -3.49
C THR A 60 13.02 2.90 -2.10
N VAL A 61 13.10 1.58 -1.90
CA VAL A 61 13.54 0.96 -0.64
C VAL A 61 15.01 1.30 -0.35
N VAL A 62 15.88 1.21 -1.36
CA VAL A 62 17.29 1.59 -1.22
C VAL A 62 17.43 3.07 -0.87
N LEU A 63 16.70 3.96 -1.56
CA LEU A 63 16.69 5.39 -1.28
C LEU A 63 16.15 5.68 0.13
N PHE A 64 15.12 4.97 0.57
CA PHE A 64 14.58 5.09 1.92
C PHE A 64 15.66 4.78 2.98
N PHE A 65 16.40 3.68 2.84
CA PHE A 65 17.51 3.37 3.76
C PHE A 65 18.70 4.31 3.60
N ALA A 66 18.96 4.82 2.39
CA ALA A 66 20.02 5.81 2.16
C ALA A 66 19.76 7.13 2.91
N THR A 67 18.50 7.43 3.26
CA THR A 67 18.19 8.61 4.09
C THR A 67 18.76 8.55 5.50
N ALA A 68 19.29 7.40 5.96
CA ALA A 68 20.05 7.31 7.22
C ALA A 68 21.29 8.22 7.24
N TRP A 69 21.89 8.48 6.09
CA TRP A 69 23.07 9.34 5.97
C TRP A 69 22.74 10.83 5.92
N LEU A 70 21.45 11.18 5.86
CA LEU A 70 20.99 12.56 5.89
C LEU A 70 20.82 13.04 7.34
N PRO A 71 20.84 14.37 7.58
CA PRO A 71 20.51 14.93 8.89
C PRO A 71 19.14 14.44 9.39
N PRO A 72 18.92 14.36 10.72
CA PRO A 72 17.72 13.74 11.31
C PRO A 72 16.39 14.27 10.74
N GLN A 73 16.33 15.55 10.40
CA GLN A 73 15.14 16.18 9.82
C GLN A 73 14.69 15.60 8.46
N PHE A 74 15.63 15.03 7.69
CA PHE A 74 15.42 14.39 6.39
C PHE A 74 15.52 12.86 6.43
N ASN A 75 15.86 12.29 7.59
CA ASN A 75 15.91 10.84 7.77
C ASN A 75 14.49 10.28 7.84
N LEU A 76 14.04 9.61 6.77
CA LEU A 76 12.68 9.08 6.67
C LEU A 76 12.43 7.95 7.67
N MET A 77 13.46 7.16 8.01
CA MET A 77 13.35 6.13 9.04
C MET A 77 13.07 6.73 10.40
N GLN A 78 13.75 7.82 10.74
CA GLN A 78 13.52 8.54 11.99
C GLN A 78 12.09 9.10 12.05
N ARG A 79 11.57 9.67 10.95
CA ARG A 79 10.18 10.15 10.88
C ARG A 79 9.15 9.05 11.10
N ILE A 80 9.39 7.84 10.59
CA ILE A 80 8.49 6.70 10.82
C ILE A 80 8.61 6.22 12.27
N ALA A 81 9.80 6.23 12.86
CA ALA A 81 10.02 5.89 14.27
C ALA A 81 9.27 6.85 15.21
N GLU A 82 9.46 8.16 15.04
CA GLU A 82 8.74 9.21 15.76
C GLU A 82 7.22 9.05 15.64
N ARG A 83 6.75 8.68 14.43
CA ARG A 83 5.33 8.45 14.21
C ARG A 83 4.83 7.22 14.96
N GLN A 84 5.62 6.15 15.01
CA GLN A 84 5.31 4.96 15.79
C GLN A 84 5.23 5.31 17.28
N ASP A 85 6.21 6.04 17.81
CA ASP A 85 6.25 6.47 19.21
C ASP A 85 5.05 7.37 19.56
N ALA A 86 4.70 8.31 18.68
CA ALA A 86 3.53 9.15 18.85
C ALA A 86 2.22 8.35 18.90
N PHE A 87 2.12 7.23 18.17
CA PHE A 87 0.97 6.33 18.29
C PHE A 87 1.01 5.49 19.56
N HIS A 88 2.20 5.11 20.06
CA HIS A 88 2.33 4.39 21.32
C HIS A 88 1.97 5.25 22.53
N ALA A 89 2.18 6.56 22.46
CA ALA A 89 1.77 7.50 23.50
C ALA A 89 0.23 7.66 23.61
N LEU A 90 -0.53 7.20 22.63
CA LEU A 90 -2.00 7.25 22.67
C LEU A 90 -2.56 6.03 23.41
N GLU A 91 -3.62 6.23 24.17
CA GLU A 91 -4.41 5.11 24.68
C GLU A 91 -5.32 4.58 23.57
N GLY A 92 -5.17 3.30 23.22
CA GLY A 92 -5.92 2.68 22.14
C GLY A 92 -6.46 1.32 22.49
N THR A 93 -7.59 0.97 21.88
CA THR A 93 -8.26 -0.31 22.11
C THR A 93 -7.45 -1.45 21.49
N TYR A 94 -7.13 -2.46 22.30
CA TYR A 94 -6.40 -3.67 21.90
C TYR A 94 -5.01 -3.39 21.31
N PRO A 95 -4.02 -3.01 22.15
CA PRO A 95 -2.63 -2.83 21.71
C PRO A 95 -2.02 -4.14 21.24
N LEU A 96 -1.19 -4.05 20.21
CA LEU A 96 -0.37 -5.13 19.67
C LEU A 96 1.09 -4.97 20.14
N PRO A 97 1.78 -6.08 20.48
CA PRO A 97 3.20 -6.03 20.82
C PRO A 97 4.03 -5.60 19.61
N LYS A 98 4.96 -4.66 19.79
CA LYS A 98 5.78 -4.14 18.70
C LYS A 98 7.25 -4.05 19.10
N LEU A 99 8.12 -4.20 18.10
CA LEU A 99 9.52 -3.80 18.23
C LEU A 99 9.62 -2.28 18.04
N PRO A 100 10.25 -1.55 18.97
CA PRO A 100 10.52 -0.13 18.80
C PRO A 100 11.46 0.09 17.62
N LEU A 101 11.16 1.11 16.82
CA LEU A 101 12.01 1.56 15.73
C LEU A 101 12.95 2.65 16.23
N ASN A 102 14.25 2.54 15.91
CA ASN A 102 15.27 3.48 16.39
C ASN A 102 15.84 4.34 15.24
N GLY A 103 15.10 4.49 14.14
CA GLY A 103 15.57 5.23 12.97
C GLY A 103 16.75 4.60 12.21
N THR A 104 17.13 3.36 12.54
CA THR A 104 18.25 2.63 11.91
C THR A 104 17.77 1.53 10.97
N PRO A 105 18.48 1.24 9.86
CA PRO A 105 18.10 0.19 8.93
C PRO A 105 17.87 -1.18 9.58
N ILE A 106 18.73 -1.56 10.53
CA ILE A 106 18.66 -2.84 11.25
C ILE A 106 17.36 -2.95 12.05
N SER A 107 16.90 -1.86 12.68
CA SER A 107 15.64 -1.87 13.43
C SER A 107 14.43 -2.14 12.53
N PHE A 108 14.41 -1.56 11.31
CA PHE A 108 13.34 -1.78 10.33
C PHE A 108 13.33 -3.21 9.78
N ILE A 109 14.50 -3.79 9.53
CA ILE A 109 14.62 -5.18 9.06
C ILE A 109 14.14 -6.15 10.14
N LYS A 110 14.56 -5.96 11.40
CA LYS A 110 14.10 -6.78 12.54
C LYS A 110 12.60 -6.67 12.79
N ALA A 111 12.04 -5.48 12.61
CA ALA A 111 10.60 -5.23 12.78
C ALA A 111 9.75 -5.64 11.57
N LEU A 112 10.35 -5.93 10.41
CA LEU A 112 9.62 -6.27 9.18
C LEU A 112 8.66 -7.45 9.33
N PRO A 113 9.05 -8.61 9.92
CA PRO A 113 8.13 -9.73 10.08
C PRO A 113 6.90 -9.37 10.93
N ALA A 114 7.12 -8.61 12.01
CA ALA A 114 6.04 -8.13 12.88
C ALA A 114 5.14 -7.11 12.15
N ALA A 115 5.73 -6.19 11.39
CA ALA A 115 4.98 -5.21 10.60
C ALA A 115 4.11 -5.89 9.52
N VAL A 116 4.64 -6.90 8.82
CA VAL A 116 3.88 -7.69 7.85
C VAL A 116 2.74 -8.45 8.55
N ASN A 117 3.01 -9.08 9.70
CA ASN A 117 1.99 -9.73 10.50
C ASN A 117 0.87 -8.74 10.88
N HIS A 118 1.22 -7.54 11.35
CA HIS A 118 0.26 -6.52 11.73
C HIS A 118 -0.56 -5.97 10.57
N ALA A 119 0.07 -5.73 9.43
CA ALA A 119 -0.59 -5.18 8.27
C ALA A 119 -1.58 -6.18 7.65
N PHE A 120 -1.13 -7.42 7.46
CA PHE A 120 -1.85 -8.38 6.62
C PHE A 120 -2.59 -9.46 7.40
N PHE A 121 -2.14 -9.82 8.61
CA PHE A 121 -2.61 -11.02 9.32
C PHE A 121 -3.35 -10.71 10.63
N GLN A 122 -3.30 -9.47 11.12
CA GLN A 122 -4.10 -9.04 12.28
C GLN A 122 -5.53 -8.62 11.88
N PRO A 123 -6.54 -8.80 12.76
CA PRO A 123 -6.46 -9.35 14.13
C PRO A 123 -6.18 -10.85 14.22
N GLY A 124 -6.35 -11.59 13.12
CA GLY A 124 -6.19 -13.04 13.06
C GLY A 124 -7.16 -13.79 13.99
N PHE A 125 -6.97 -15.09 14.12
CA PHE A 125 -7.78 -15.91 15.05
C PHE A 125 -7.13 -16.09 16.44
N VAL A 126 -5.83 -15.78 16.55
CA VAL A 126 -5.01 -16.15 17.73
C VAL A 126 -5.30 -15.25 18.94
N GLN A 127 -5.76 -14.02 18.73
CA GLN A 127 -6.01 -13.06 19.80
C GLN A 127 -7.49 -12.95 20.11
N VAL A 128 -8.17 -14.07 20.41
CA VAL A 128 -9.61 -14.06 20.71
C VAL A 128 -9.90 -13.14 21.90
N LYS A 129 -10.33 -11.91 21.60
CA LYS A 129 -10.82 -10.94 22.57
C LYS A 129 -12.32 -10.77 22.37
N SER A 130 -13.05 -10.72 23.46
CA SER A 130 -14.50 -10.54 23.49
C SER A 130 -14.85 -9.07 23.22
N GLY A 131 -15.17 -8.74 21.96
CA GLY A 131 -15.67 -7.42 21.59
C GLY A 131 -16.18 -7.36 20.15
N ALA A 132 -17.25 -6.60 19.91
CA ALA A 132 -17.84 -6.45 18.57
C ALA A 132 -16.84 -5.92 17.53
N ILE A 133 -15.92 -5.03 17.95
CA ILE A 133 -14.87 -4.47 17.10
C ILE A 133 -13.88 -5.55 16.64
N TYR A 134 -13.58 -6.52 17.50
CA TYR A 134 -12.68 -7.63 17.16
C TYR A 134 -13.29 -8.53 16.10
N TRP A 135 -14.57 -8.90 16.26
CA TRP A 135 -15.31 -9.69 15.27
C TRP A 135 -15.46 -8.96 13.93
N ALA A 136 -15.77 -7.65 13.95
CA ALA A 136 -15.77 -6.83 12.75
C ALA A 136 -14.39 -6.84 12.05
N GLY A 137 -13.31 -6.87 12.83
CA GLY A 137 -11.95 -7.00 12.31
C GLY A 137 -11.64 -8.35 11.67
N ILE A 138 -12.12 -9.44 12.24
CA ILE A 138 -12.01 -10.78 11.62
C ILE A 138 -12.76 -10.81 10.28
N ILE A 139 -13.97 -10.24 10.24
CA ILE A 139 -14.77 -10.17 9.01
C ILE A 139 -14.03 -9.36 7.94
N ASP A 140 -13.52 -8.16 8.26
CA ASP A 140 -12.70 -7.36 7.32
C ASP A 140 -11.50 -8.17 6.80
N TRP A 141 -10.80 -8.84 7.70
CA TRP A 141 -9.62 -9.63 7.38
C TRP A 141 -9.92 -10.82 6.47
N LEU A 142 -11.04 -11.53 6.66
CA LEU A 142 -11.45 -12.66 5.82
C LEU A 142 -12.10 -12.23 4.51
N MET A 143 -12.85 -11.12 4.51
CA MET A 143 -13.66 -10.70 3.38
C MET A 143 -12.81 -10.47 2.12
N LEU A 144 -11.69 -9.77 2.28
CA LEU A 144 -10.82 -9.40 1.16
C LEU A 144 -10.19 -10.62 0.45
N PRO A 145 -9.52 -11.58 1.13
CA PRO A 145 -9.00 -12.77 0.47
C PRO A 145 -10.10 -13.70 -0.09
N ILE A 146 -11.26 -13.80 0.57
CA ILE A 146 -12.40 -14.57 0.04
C ILE A 146 -12.89 -13.96 -1.28
N MET A 147 -13.14 -12.65 -1.31
CA MET A 147 -13.57 -11.95 -2.52
C MET A 147 -12.52 -12.04 -3.63
N LEU A 148 -11.23 -11.96 -3.29
CA LEU A 148 -10.15 -12.12 -4.26
C LEU A 148 -10.15 -13.54 -4.84
N GLY A 149 -10.30 -14.56 -3.99
CA GLY A 149 -10.39 -15.97 -4.39
C GLY A 149 -11.57 -16.21 -5.33
N ILE A 150 -12.76 -15.72 -4.98
CA ILE A 150 -13.95 -15.77 -5.85
C ILE A 150 -13.66 -15.10 -7.18
N THR A 151 -13.04 -13.91 -7.18
CA THR A 151 -12.71 -13.18 -8.41
C THR A 151 -11.75 -13.97 -9.29
N ILE A 152 -10.72 -14.60 -8.72
CA ILE A 152 -9.75 -15.42 -9.48
C ILE A 152 -10.43 -16.64 -10.10
N VAL A 153 -11.33 -17.32 -9.37
CA VAL A 153 -12.11 -18.45 -9.88
C VAL A 153 -13.03 -18.01 -11.03
N LEU A 154 -13.70 -16.86 -10.89
CA LEU A 154 -14.60 -16.31 -11.91
C LEU A 154 -13.86 -15.73 -13.13
N ALA A 155 -12.65 -15.21 -12.96
CA ALA A 155 -11.84 -14.60 -14.02
C ALA A 155 -11.25 -15.61 -15.02
N LYS A 156 -11.37 -16.92 -14.76
CA LYS A 156 -10.92 -18.02 -15.63
C LYS A 156 -9.46 -17.83 -16.10
N ARG A 157 -9.08 -18.31 -17.28
CA ARG A 157 -7.67 -18.42 -17.73
C ARG A 157 -6.93 -17.07 -17.90
N ASN A 158 -7.63 -15.94 -17.90
CA ASN A 158 -7.04 -14.63 -18.23
C ASN A 158 -6.48 -13.87 -17.02
N TRP A 159 -6.71 -14.32 -15.77
CA TRP A 159 -6.30 -13.58 -14.57
C TRP A 159 -4.79 -13.30 -14.51
N LYS A 160 -3.96 -14.25 -14.99
CA LYS A 160 -2.49 -14.08 -15.01
C LYS A 160 -2.05 -12.91 -15.88
N GLN A 161 -2.68 -12.77 -17.05
CA GLN A 161 -2.41 -11.66 -17.96
C GLN A 161 -2.95 -10.33 -17.41
N GLN A 162 -4.05 -10.35 -16.66
CA GLN A 162 -4.58 -9.14 -16.04
C GLN A 162 -3.74 -8.69 -14.84
N LEU A 163 -3.11 -9.60 -14.10
CA LEU A 163 -2.20 -9.26 -13.00
C LEU A 163 -0.92 -8.56 -13.47
N THR A 164 -0.46 -8.81 -14.70
CA THR A 164 0.73 -8.16 -15.28
C THR A 164 0.41 -6.84 -15.97
N GLN A 165 -0.86 -6.44 -16.02
CA GLN A 165 -1.25 -5.14 -16.56
C GLN A 165 -0.67 -4.01 -15.69
N PRO A 166 -0.14 -2.94 -16.29
CA PRO A 166 0.49 -1.84 -15.54
C PRO A 166 -0.43 -1.22 -14.48
N PHE A 167 -1.73 -1.10 -14.80
CA PHE A 167 -2.72 -0.52 -13.90
C PHE A 167 -3.00 -1.42 -12.68
N THR A 168 -3.11 -2.74 -12.90
CA THR A 168 -3.28 -3.70 -11.82
C THR A 168 -2.07 -3.72 -10.88
N LEU A 169 -0.87 -3.69 -11.45
CA LEU A 169 0.38 -3.62 -10.68
C LEU A 169 0.51 -2.32 -9.89
N LEU A 170 0.06 -1.19 -10.44
CA LEU A 170 0.00 0.09 -9.72
C LEU A 170 -0.85 -0.05 -8.45
N LEU A 171 -2.09 -0.56 -8.59
CA LEU A 171 -3.01 -0.70 -7.47
C LEU A 171 -2.47 -1.66 -6.40
N ILE A 172 -2.00 -2.84 -6.80
CA ILE A 172 -1.41 -3.83 -5.88
C ILE A 172 -0.22 -3.22 -5.14
N SER A 173 0.68 -2.53 -5.86
CA SER A 173 1.87 -1.92 -5.25
C SER A 173 1.50 -0.82 -4.26
N ILE A 174 0.51 0.03 -4.56
CA ILE A 174 0.02 1.07 -3.64
C ILE A 174 -0.56 0.43 -2.37
N CYS A 175 -1.40 -0.59 -2.53
CA CYS A 175 -1.98 -1.31 -1.40
C CYS A 175 -0.90 -1.94 -0.51
N CYS A 176 0.04 -2.69 -1.10
CA CYS A 176 1.09 -3.37 -0.35
C CYS A 176 2.01 -2.38 0.37
N ALA A 177 2.45 -1.31 -0.31
CA ALA A 177 3.32 -0.30 0.28
C ALA A 177 2.65 0.38 1.49
N ASN A 178 1.38 0.77 1.35
CA ASN A 178 0.67 1.47 2.42
C ASN A 178 0.27 0.54 3.57
N TYR A 179 -0.09 -0.72 3.28
CA TYR A 179 -0.31 -1.73 4.33
C TYR A 179 0.95 -1.92 5.17
N LEU A 180 2.12 -2.02 4.52
CA LEU A 180 3.39 -2.15 5.22
C LEU A 180 3.69 -0.92 6.11
N VAL A 181 3.46 0.30 5.61
CA VAL A 181 3.56 1.53 6.44
C VAL A 181 2.63 1.47 7.65
N ILE A 182 1.35 1.07 7.46
CA ILE A 182 0.40 0.90 8.57
C ILE A 182 0.92 -0.12 9.60
N GLY A 183 1.46 -1.24 9.13
CA GLY A 183 2.02 -2.30 9.99
C GLY A 183 3.17 -1.81 10.86
N TYR A 184 4.05 -0.97 10.32
CA TYR A 184 5.13 -0.34 11.08
C TYR A 184 4.57 0.67 12.10
N THR A 185 3.70 1.59 11.67
CA THR A 185 3.34 2.74 12.51
C THR A 185 2.20 2.49 13.50
N VAL A 186 1.15 1.76 13.13
CA VAL A 186 -0.12 1.75 13.90
C VAL A 186 -0.20 0.58 14.89
N PRO A 187 -0.28 0.80 16.22
CA PRO A 187 -0.15 -0.26 17.23
C PRO A 187 -1.47 -0.84 17.73
N PHE A 188 -2.62 -0.34 17.26
CA PHE A 188 -3.94 -0.75 17.73
C PHE A 188 -4.73 -1.42 16.63
N ILE A 189 -5.40 -2.53 16.96
CA ILE A 189 -6.23 -3.28 16.01
C ILE A 189 -7.32 -2.38 15.41
N GLY A 190 -8.06 -1.64 16.25
CA GLY A 190 -9.15 -0.78 15.77
C GLY A 190 -8.69 0.32 14.79
N ALA A 191 -7.49 0.86 15.00
CA ALA A 191 -6.91 1.86 14.10
C ALA A 191 -6.43 1.21 12.80
N ILE A 192 -5.81 0.02 12.86
CA ILE A 192 -5.39 -0.74 11.69
C ILE A 192 -6.59 -0.99 10.75
N LEU A 193 -7.72 -1.44 11.30
CA LEU A 193 -8.94 -1.71 10.51
C LEU A 193 -9.42 -0.46 9.76
N ARG A 194 -9.48 0.68 10.45
CA ARG A 194 -9.89 1.97 9.84
C ARG A 194 -8.96 2.40 8.71
N TYR A 195 -7.65 2.26 8.90
CA TYR A 195 -6.69 2.66 7.87
C TYR A 195 -6.64 1.68 6.70
N ARG A 196 -6.88 0.38 6.93
CA ARG A 196 -6.95 -0.63 5.88
C ARG A 196 -8.18 -0.49 5.00
N ALA A 197 -9.33 -0.12 5.57
CA ALA A 197 -10.57 0.07 4.82
C ALA A 197 -10.41 1.03 3.62
N LEU A 198 -9.56 2.06 3.75
CA LEU A 198 -9.26 2.99 2.66
C LEU A 198 -8.62 2.29 1.45
N PHE A 199 -7.70 1.34 1.68
CA PHE A 199 -7.04 0.61 0.61
C PHE A 199 -7.79 -0.67 0.22
N ALA A 200 -8.72 -1.16 1.05
CA ALA A 200 -9.66 -2.20 0.65
C ALA A 200 -10.48 -1.76 -0.58
N LEU A 201 -10.81 -0.47 -0.71
CA LEU A 201 -11.42 0.10 -1.91
C LEU A 201 -10.54 -0.07 -3.16
N LEU A 202 -9.22 0.10 -3.03
CA LEU A 202 -8.28 -0.13 -4.13
C LEU A 202 -8.16 -1.61 -4.47
N TRP A 203 -8.24 -2.51 -3.48
CA TRP A 203 -8.33 -3.95 -3.72
C TRP A 203 -9.58 -4.34 -4.50
N LEU A 204 -10.72 -3.67 -4.29
CA LEU A 204 -11.91 -3.89 -5.12
C LEU A 204 -11.65 -3.48 -6.57
N LEU A 205 -10.90 -2.40 -6.82
CA LEU A 205 -10.49 -2.02 -8.18
C LEU A 205 -9.56 -3.07 -8.81
N VAL A 206 -8.66 -3.68 -8.02
CA VAL A 206 -7.87 -4.83 -8.48
C VAL A 206 -8.79 -5.96 -8.92
N MET A 207 -9.78 -6.34 -8.12
CA MET A 207 -10.73 -7.39 -8.46
C MET A 207 -11.50 -7.09 -9.76
N LEU A 208 -11.96 -5.86 -9.93
CA LEU A 208 -12.63 -5.41 -11.16
C LEU A 208 -11.70 -5.51 -12.38
N SER A 209 -10.44 -5.11 -12.23
CA SER A 209 -9.44 -5.20 -13.30
C SER A 209 -9.10 -6.65 -13.71
N LEU A 210 -9.23 -7.60 -12.78
CA LEU A 210 -9.05 -9.03 -13.06
C LEU A 210 -10.21 -9.63 -13.84
N TRP A 211 -11.44 -9.18 -13.57
CA TRP A 211 -12.62 -9.68 -14.26
C TRP A 211 -12.75 -9.11 -15.68
N LYS A 212 -12.58 -7.79 -15.83
CA LYS A 212 -12.57 -7.14 -17.15
C LYS A 212 -11.30 -6.32 -17.28
N PRO A 213 -10.56 -6.42 -18.42
CA PRO A 213 -9.46 -5.53 -18.68
C PRO A 213 -9.95 -4.09 -18.67
N MET A 214 -9.66 -3.36 -17.59
CA MET A 214 -9.91 -1.92 -17.50
C MET A 214 -8.99 -1.15 -18.46
N TYR A 215 -7.87 -1.76 -18.83
CA TYR A 215 -6.99 -1.30 -19.89
C TYR A 215 -7.11 -2.23 -21.09
N ARG A 216 -7.84 -1.79 -22.13
CA ARG A 216 -7.81 -2.45 -23.43
C ARG A 216 -6.50 -2.04 -24.09
N ASN A 217 -5.50 -2.94 -24.07
CA ASN A 217 -4.45 -2.88 -25.09
C ASN A 217 -5.18 -2.93 -26.44
N SER A 218 -5.26 -1.78 -27.13
CA SER A 218 -5.40 -1.84 -28.56
C SER A 218 -4.18 -2.61 -29.05
N ILE A 219 -4.41 -3.64 -29.86
CA ILE A 219 -3.40 -4.47 -30.54
C ILE A 219 -3.04 -5.76 -29.76
N GLN A 220 -3.83 -6.81 -30.02
CA GLN A 220 -3.27 -8.00 -30.66
C GLN A 220 -3.17 -7.71 -32.15
#